data_AF-A0A935GVI0-F1
#
_entry.id   AF-A0A935GVI0-F1
#
_cell.length_a   1.000
_cell.length_b   1.000
_cell.length_c   1.000
_cell.angle_alpha   90.00
_cell.angle_beta   90.00
_cell.angle_gamma   90.00
#
_symmetry.space_group_name_H-M   'P 1'
#
loop_
_entity.id
_entity.type
_entity.pdbx_description
1 polymer ?
#
loop_
_entity_poly.entity_id
_entity_poly.type
_entity_poly.pdbx_seq_one_letter_code
_entity_poly.pdbx_strand_id
1 'polypeptide(L)'
;MKTATLPPVRVAPDFRLELENVLEPNESLSQFVENAVRATVAKRKTQAEFMRRGIAAIEATQRDNSGIPAETVISRLEAKLLVAKQTKAQRGGQTAGSTGALGDPPHIKAHPP
;
A
#
# COMPACT_ATOMS: atom_id res chain seq x y z
N MET A 1 13.09 -18.99 -24.30
CA MET A 1 12.47 -17.77 -24.86
C MET A 1 13.54 -16.68 -24.88
N LYS A 2 13.74 -15.96 -25.98
CA LYS A 2 14.76 -14.89 -26.07
C LYS A 2 14.24 -13.67 -25.31
N THR A 3 14.96 -13.23 -24.29
CA THR A 3 14.62 -12.04 -23.50
C THR A 3 15.24 -10.80 -24.16
N ALA A 4 14.50 -9.68 -24.17
CA ALA A 4 15.06 -8.40 -24.57
C ALA A 4 16.04 -7.91 -23.49
N THR A 5 17.17 -7.34 -23.90
CA THR A 5 18.16 -6.77 -22.99
C THR A 5 18.07 -5.25 -22.98
N LEU A 6 18.32 -4.65 -21.82
CA LEU A 6 18.53 -3.21 -21.76
C LEU A 6 19.83 -2.85 -22.50
N PRO A 7 19.91 -1.67 -23.14
CA PRO A 7 21.15 -1.21 -23.76
C PRO A 7 22.29 -1.13 -22.74
N PRO A 8 23.55 -1.34 -23.15
CA PRO A 8 24.70 -1.15 -22.28
C PRO A 8 24.82 0.32 -21.89
N VAL A 9 24.81 0.61 -20.59
CA VAL A 9 24.98 1.95 -20.03
C VAL A 9 26.37 2.07 -19.41
N ARG A 10 27.15 3.06 -19.86
CA ARG A 10 28.44 3.38 -19.24
C ARG A 10 28.21 4.19 -17.97
N VAL A 11 28.88 3.81 -16.89
CA VAL A 11 28.81 4.48 -15.60
C VAL A 11 30.21 4.75 -15.07
N ALA A 12 30.34 5.71 -14.16
CA ALA A 12 31.59 5.95 -13.45
C ALA A 12 31.98 4.72 -12.60
N PRO A 13 33.27 4.37 -12.49
CA PRO A 13 33.72 3.24 -11.66
C PRO A 13 33.27 3.35 -10.21
N ASP A 14 33.39 4.53 -9.61
CA ASP A 14 33.03 4.76 -8.20
C ASP A 14 31.53 4.54 -7.97
N PHE A 15 30.68 4.99 -8.91
CA PHE A 15 29.25 4.75 -8.84
C PHE A 15 28.90 3.26 -8.94
N ARG A 16 29.65 2.49 -9.73
CA ARG A 16 29.46 1.04 -9.79
C ARG A 16 29.78 0.37 -8.45
N LEU A 17 30.85 0.79 -7.78
CA LEU A 17 31.21 0.29 -6.45
C LEU A 17 30.13 0.62 -5.42
N GLU A 18 29.58 1.83 -5.45
CA GLU A 18 28.45 2.21 -4.62
C GLU A 18 27.24 1.28 -4.83
N LEU A 19 26.91 0.97 -6.08
CA LEU A 19 25.81 0.05 -6.40
C LEU A 19 26.05 -1.36 -5.87
N GLU A 20 27.27 -1.87 -5.98
CA GLU A 20 27.62 -3.21 -5.49
C GLU A 20 27.58 -3.29 -3.95
N ASN A 21 27.87 -2.19 -3.25
CA ASN A 21 27.84 -2.13 -1.79
C ASN A 21 26.43 -2.07 -1.19
N VAL A 22 25.41 -1.71 -1.97
CA VAL A 22 24.01 -1.60 -1.49
C VAL A 22 23.16 -2.82 -1.85
N LEU A 23 23.75 -3.86 -2.45
CA LEU A 23 23.03 -5.07 -2.83
C LEU A 23 22.64 -5.88 -1.59
N GLU A 24 21.43 -6.44 -1.62
CA GLU A 24 20.98 -7.39 -0.60
C GLU A 24 21.68 -8.76 -0.75
N PRO A 25 21.68 -9.61 0.31
CA PRO A 25 22.26 -10.94 0.22
C PRO A 25 21.64 -11.77 -0.92
N ASN A 26 22.48 -12.28 -1.82
CA ASN A 26 22.10 -13.02 -3.03
C ASN A 26 21.40 -12.18 -4.12
N GLU A 27 21.47 -10.86 -4.06
CA GLU A 27 21.04 -9.99 -5.15
C GLU A 27 22.20 -9.72 -6.12
N SER A 28 21.94 -9.83 -7.43
CA SER A 28 22.88 -9.42 -8.46
C SER A 28 22.62 -7.98 -8.92
N LEU A 29 23.67 -7.29 -9.37
CA LEU A 29 23.56 -5.95 -9.94
C LEU A 29 22.52 -5.86 -11.07
N SER A 30 22.41 -6.90 -11.90
CA SER A 30 21.41 -6.96 -12.98
C SER A 30 19.98 -7.00 -12.45
N GLN A 31 19.72 -7.77 -11.39
CA GLN A 31 18.40 -7.82 -10.74
C GLN A 31 18.06 -6.48 -10.10
N PHE A 32 19.01 -5.87 -9.41
CA PHE A 32 18.84 -4.54 -8.82
C PHE A 32 18.47 -3.50 -9.89
N VAL A 33 19.21 -3.45 -11.00
CA VAL A 33 18.94 -2.53 -12.12
C VAL A 33 17.58 -2.80 -12.75
N GLU A 34 17.22 -4.07 -12.98
CA GLU A 34 15.90 -4.43 -13.51
C GLU A 34 14.77 -3.93 -12.59
N ASN A 35 14.89 -4.18 -11.29
CA ASN A 35 13.92 -3.77 -10.29
C ASN A 35 13.77 -2.24 -10.24
N ALA A 36 14.89 -1.51 -10.23
CA ALA A 36 14.90 -0.05 -10.23
C ALA A 36 14.23 0.53 -11.50
N VAL A 37 14.51 -0.04 -12.67
CA VAL A 37 13.88 0.37 -13.94
C VAL A 37 12.39 0.07 -13.91
N ARG A 38 11.97 -1.12 -13.47
CA ARG A 38 10.54 -1.47 -13.35
C ARG A 38 9.80 -0.53 -12.39
N ALA A 39 10.37 -0.26 -11.23
CA ALA A 39 9.80 0.68 -10.26
C ALA A 39 9.66 2.08 -10.85
N THR A 40 10.68 2.56 -11.56
CA THR A 40 10.65 3.88 -12.22
C THR A 40 9.61 3.94 -13.33
N VAL A 41 9.48 2.91 -14.15
CA VAL A 41 8.45 2.82 -15.19
C VAL A 41 7.05 2.83 -14.57
N ALA A 42 6.83 2.05 -13.52
CA ALA A 42 5.55 2.02 -12.80
C ALA A 42 5.21 3.41 -12.24
N LYS A 43 6.17 4.07 -11.56
CA LYS A 43 6.01 5.43 -11.04
C LYS A 43 5.63 6.42 -12.14
N ARG A 44 6.34 6.41 -13.27
CA ARG A 44 6.08 7.32 -14.40
C ARG A 44 4.70 7.08 -15.01
N LYS A 45 4.28 5.82 -15.17
CA LYS A 45 2.94 5.48 -15.67
C LYS A 45 1.85 5.99 -14.73
N THR A 46 1.98 5.73 -13.42
CA THR A 46 1.02 6.20 -12.42
C THR A 46 0.96 7.73 -12.37
N GLN A 47 2.11 8.42 -12.45
CA GLN A 47 2.16 9.88 -12.47
C GLN A 47 1.48 10.47 -13.71
N ALA A 48 1.76 9.91 -14.90
CA ALA A 48 1.14 10.35 -16.14
C ALA A 48 -0.39 10.14 -16.10
N GLU A 49 -0.85 8.99 -15.62
CA GLU A 49 -2.27 8.70 -15.44
C GLU A 49 -2.94 9.63 -14.43
N PHE A 50 -2.28 9.92 -13.30
CA PHE A 50 -2.79 10.84 -12.31
C PHE A 50 -2.98 12.24 -12.88
N MET A 51 -1.98 12.77 -13.59
CA MET A 51 -2.11 14.09 -14.23
C MET A 51 -3.20 14.11 -15.29
N ARG A 52 -3.26 13.09 -16.15
CA ARG A 52 -4.31 12.96 -17.18
C ARG A 52 -5.71 13.01 -16.57
N ARG A 53 -5.92 12.24 -15.49
CA ARG A 53 -7.21 12.21 -14.77
C ARG A 53 -7.50 13.52 -14.04
N GLY A 54 -6.49 14.14 -13.42
CA GLY A 54 -6.63 15.41 -12.73
C GLY A 54 -7.07 16.53 -13.66
N ILE A 55 -6.42 16.65 -14.82
CA ILE A 55 -6.77 17.64 -15.85
C ILE A 55 -8.21 17.40 -16.34
N ALA A 56 -8.54 16.17 -16.72
CA ALA A 56 -9.89 15.82 -17.18
C ALA A 56 -10.98 16.12 -16.12
N ALA A 57 -10.69 15.85 -14.84
CA ALA A 57 -11.61 16.16 -13.75
C ALA A 57 -11.81 17.67 -13.58
N ILE A 58 -10.73 18.46 -13.65
CA ILE A 58 -10.80 19.92 -13.58
C ILE A 58 -11.64 20.48 -14.73
N GLU A 59 -11.40 20.02 -15.96
CA GLU A 59 -12.19 20.42 -17.13
C GLU A 59 -13.67 20.07 -16.99
N ALA A 60 -13.98 18.90 -16.42
CA ALA A 60 -15.36 18.50 -16.13
C ALA A 60 -16.01 19.41 -15.07
N THR A 61 -15.33 19.67 -13.96
CA THR A 61 -15.83 20.57 -12.92
C THR A 61 -16.07 21.99 -13.43
N GLN A 62 -15.18 22.51 -14.30
CA GLN A 62 -15.36 23.82 -14.91
C GLN A 62 -16.58 23.85 -15.84
N ARG A 63 -16.74 22.83 -16.70
CA ARG A 63 -17.88 22.72 -17.63
C ARG A 63 -19.21 22.67 -16.90
N ASP A 64 -19.25 21.91 -15.80
CA ASP A 64 -20.48 21.67 -15.05
C ASP A 64 -20.69 22.71 -13.94
N ASN A 65 -19.75 23.64 -13.76
CA ASN A 65 -19.67 24.62 -12.66
C ASN A 65 -19.94 23.99 -11.27
N SER A 66 -19.43 22.78 -11.06
CA SER A 66 -19.76 21.92 -9.91
C SER A 66 -18.71 21.94 -8.79
N GLY A 67 -17.78 22.91 -8.84
CA GLY A 67 -16.73 23.07 -7.84
C GLY A 67 -17.29 23.40 -6.47
N ILE A 68 -16.64 22.87 -5.41
CA ILE A 68 -16.95 23.22 -4.03
C ILE A 68 -15.72 23.82 -3.34
N PRO A 69 -15.89 24.70 -2.33
CA PRO A 69 -14.78 25.27 -1.58
C PRO A 69 -13.92 24.18 -0.91
N ALA A 70 -12.62 24.44 -0.81
CA ALA A 70 -11.66 23.50 -0.26
C ALA A 70 -11.99 23.13 1.20
N GLU A 71 -12.47 24.11 1.98
CA GLU A 71 -12.88 23.95 3.37
C GLU A 71 -14.01 22.92 3.49
N THR A 72 -14.96 22.94 2.55
CA THR A 72 -16.06 21.96 2.51
C THR A 72 -15.55 20.55 2.25
N VAL A 73 -14.53 20.40 1.39
CA VAL A 73 -13.89 19.10 1.14
C VAL A 73 -13.18 18.61 2.40
N ILE A 74 -12.37 19.46 3.02
CA ILE A 74 -11.57 19.12 4.21
C ILE A 74 -12.48 18.69 5.36
N SER A 75 -13.52 19.47 5.69
CA SER A 75 -14.46 19.11 6.75
C SER A 75 -15.16 17.76 6.50
N ARG A 76 -15.51 17.46 5.25
CA ARG A 76 -16.10 16.15 4.88
C ARG A 76 -15.10 15.00 5.06
N LEU A 77 -13.82 15.21 4.74
CA LEU A 77 -12.79 14.20 4.92
C LEU A 77 -12.48 13.95 6.41
N GLU A 78 -12.41 15.00 7.22
CA GLU A 78 -12.23 14.91 8.67
C GLU A 78 -13.38 14.14 9.34
N ALA A 79 -14.63 14.41 8.95
CA ALA A 79 -15.79 13.69 9.44
C ALA A 79 -15.71 12.19 9.09
N LYS A 80 -15.37 11.85 7.83
CA LYS A 80 -15.19 10.45 7.41
C LYS A 80 -14.06 9.76 8.18
N LEU A 81 -12.96 10.46 8.42
CA LEU A 81 -11.83 9.95 9.18
C LEU A 81 -12.20 9.68 10.65
N LEU A 82 -12.97 10.57 11.28
CA LEU A 82 -13.44 10.38 12.65
C LEU A 82 -14.30 9.12 12.78
N VAL A 83 -15.25 8.93 11.86
CA VAL A 83 -16.11 7.73 11.82
C VAL A 83 -15.26 6.47 11.64
N ALA A 84 -14.32 6.47 10.70
CA ALA A 84 -13.44 5.32 10.46
C ALA A 84 -12.60 4.95 11.70
N LYS A 85 -12.11 5.95 12.45
CA LYS A 85 -11.38 5.73 13.71
C LYS A 85 -12.27 5.11 14.78
N GLN A 86 -13.51 5.60 14.93
CA GLN A 86 -14.48 5.05 15.89
C GLN A 86 -14.85 3.61 15.56
N THR A 87 -15.13 3.30 14.28
CA THR A 87 -15.43 1.92 13.84
C THR A 87 -14.23 0.99 14.06
N LYS A 88 -12.99 1.46 13.85
CA LYS A 88 -11.78 0.66 14.13
C LYS A 88 -11.64 0.37 15.62
N ALA A 89 -11.87 1.36 16.49
CA ALA A 89 -11.82 1.19 17.95
C ALA A 89 -12.88 0.20 18.46
N GLN A 90 -14.11 0.27 17.93
CA GLN A 90 -15.19 -0.65 18.27
C GLN A 90 -14.87 -2.10 17.85
N ARG A 91 -14.26 -2.30 16.67
CA ARG A 91 -13.81 -3.63 16.21
C ARG A 91 -12.68 -4.21 17.06
N GLY A 92 -11.75 -3.39 17.54
CA GLY A 92 -10.68 -3.82 18.46
C GLY A 92 -11.16 -4.15 19.88
N GLY A 93 -12.24 -3.50 20.35
CA GLY A 93 -12.87 -3.81 21.63
C GLY A 93 -13.69 -5.10 21.61
N GLN A 94 -14.25 -5.46 20.45
CA GLN A 94 -15.10 -6.65 20.29
C GLN A 94 -14.30 -7.97 20.28
N THR A 95 -13.01 -7.94 19.93
CA THR A 95 -12.12 -9.12 19.99
C THR A 95 -11.61 -9.45 21.40
N ALA A 96 -11.64 -8.50 22.34
CA ALA A 96 -11.21 -8.72 23.73
C ALA A 96 -12.33 -9.28 24.63
N GLY A 97 -13.59 -9.27 24.17
CA GLY A 97 -14.77 -9.64 24.97
C GLY A 97 -15.30 -11.07 24.77
N SER A 98 -14.70 -11.90 23.92
CA SER A 98 -15.24 -13.25 23.59
C SER A 98 -14.42 -14.45 24.08
N THR A 99 -13.48 -14.26 25.01
CA THR A 99 -12.71 -15.37 25.63
C THR A 99 -13.14 -15.55 27.08
N GLY A 100 -14.39 -15.99 27.30
CA GLY A 100 -14.95 -16.10 28.64
C GLY A 100 -16.23 -16.92 28.70
N ALA A 101 -16.25 -18.09 28.06
CA ALA A 101 -17.29 -19.10 28.25
C ALA A 101 -16.75 -20.48 27.88
N LEU A 102 -15.77 -20.97 28.65
CA LEU A 102 -15.44 -22.40 28.67
C LEU A 102 -16.37 -23.02 29.73
N GLY A 103 -17.48 -23.58 29.24
CA GLY A 103 -18.48 -24.25 30.06
C GLY A 103 -17.91 -25.44 30.82
N ASP A 104 -18.54 -25.70 31.97
CA ASP A 104 -18.28 -26.81 32.89
C ASP A 104 -18.04 -28.15 32.16
N PRO A 105 -17.05 -28.95 32.61
CA PRO A 105 -16.91 -30.32 32.13
C PRO A 105 -17.98 -31.22 32.76
N PRO A 106 -18.59 -32.17 32.03
CA PRO A 106 -19.54 -33.10 32.60
C PRO A 106 -18.84 -34.11 33.54
N HIS A 107 -19.37 -34.22 34.76
CA HIS A 107 -18.99 -35.23 35.73
C HIS A 107 -19.34 -36.64 35.22
N ILE A 108 -18.34 -37.44 34.85
CA ILE A 108 -18.50 -38.88 34.67
C ILE A 108 -18.25 -39.54 36.03
N LYS A 109 -19.32 -40.08 36.64
CA LYS A 109 -19.26 -40.88 37.87
C LYS A 109 -18.49 -42.17 37.61
N ALA A 110 -17.39 -42.36 38.35
CA ALA A 110 -16.77 -43.66 38.52
C ALA A 110 -17.69 -44.58 39.33
N HIS A 111 -17.90 -45.80 38.85
CA HIS A 111 -18.54 -46.89 39.60
C HIS A 111 -17.50 -48.02 39.77
N PRO A 112 -17.19 -48.45 41.00
CA PRO A 112 -16.35 -49.62 41.28
C PRO A 112 -17.16 -50.79 41.86
N PRO A 113 -16.52 -51.90 42.27
CA PRO A 113 -15.35 -52.56 41.69
C PRO A 113 -15.73 -53.83 40.89
#